data_AF-A0A963IZB7-F1
#
_entry.id   AF-A0A963IZB7-F1
#
_cell.length_a   1.000
_cell.length_b   1.000
_cell.length_c   1.000
_cell.angle_alpha   90.00
_cell.angle_beta   90.00
_cell.angle_gamma   90.00
#
_symmetry.space_group_name_H-M   'P 1'
#
loop_
_entity.id
_entity.type
_entity.pdbx_description
1 polymer ?
#
loop_
_entity_poly.entity_id
_entity_poly.type
_entity_poly.pdbx_seq_one_letter_code
_entity_poly.pdbx_strand_id
1 'polypeptide(L)'
;MALLQISEPGHSPAPHQRRIAVGIDLGTTHSLVAAMRNGVAECLPDADGRVLLPSVVRYLQGGGRQIGYAAVAAQPGDASNTIASAKRLMGRGLADIAQADKLPYDLVDAGQGGGMVSIATADGTKSPVEVSAEILASLRQRAEDTFDEDLYGAVITVPAYFDDAQRQATKDAAQLAGINLLRLINEPTAAAIAYGLDNASEGVYAVYDLGGGTFDISILRLTQGVFEVLATGGDSALGGDDYDVALADWVLAQCGVRVHTPADKTAAQLAARACKEALSATESVAYNALLAGVELHFDVKRSDFEAATAALTARSLAAVRRA
;
A
#
# COMPACT_ATOMS: atom_id res chain seq x y z
N MET A 1 -28.90 13.40 -2.60
CA MET A 1 -29.32 12.06 -2.13
C MET A 1 -28.48 11.75 -0.90
N ALA A 2 -29.13 11.46 0.22
CA ALA A 2 -28.44 11.17 1.48
C ALA A 2 -27.63 9.87 1.36
N LEU A 3 -26.52 9.78 2.10
CA LEU A 3 -25.90 8.50 2.46
C LEU A 3 -27.02 7.50 2.77
N LEU A 4 -26.92 6.27 2.24
CA LEU A 4 -27.68 5.15 2.76
C LEU A 4 -27.37 5.03 4.26
N GLN A 5 -28.19 5.70 5.07
CA GLN A 5 -28.26 5.50 6.50
C GLN A 5 -28.84 4.11 6.70
N ILE A 6 -27.94 3.13 6.80
CA ILE A 6 -28.32 1.80 7.26
C ILE A 6 -28.56 1.93 8.77
N SER A 7 -29.81 2.13 9.13
CA SER A 7 -30.29 2.09 10.52
C SER A 7 -31.14 0.83 10.71
N GLU A 8 -30.85 0.06 11.76
CA GLU A 8 -31.70 -1.06 12.17
C GLU A 8 -33.09 -0.57 12.58
N PRO A 9 -34.16 -1.36 12.37
CA PRO A 9 -35.52 -0.99 12.76
C PRO A 9 -35.59 -0.70 14.27
N GLY A 10 -35.88 0.55 14.65
CA GLY A 10 -36.11 0.95 16.04
C GLY A 10 -35.06 1.89 16.66
N HIS A 11 -33.93 2.16 15.99
CA HIS A 11 -32.91 3.09 16.49
C HIS A 11 -32.80 4.33 15.60
N SER A 12 -33.60 5.35 15.89
CA SER A 12 -33.35 6.70 15.35
C SER A 12 -32.19 7.34 16.10
N PRO A 13 -31.06 7.73 15.44
CA PRO A 13 -29.99 8.41 16.13
C PRO A 13 -30.45 9.79 16.62
N ALA A 14 -29.95 10.21 17.78
CA ALA A 14 -30.21 11.53 18.32
C ALA A 14 -29.81 12.61 17.30
N PRO A 15 -30.64 13.65 17.07
CA PRO A 15 -30.51 14.61 15.96
C PRO A 15 -29.23 15.49 15.98
N HIS A 16 -28.27 15.22 16.87
CA HIS A 16 -27.10 16.06 17.12
C HIS A 16 -25.77 15.27 17.09
N GLN A 17 -25.79 13.95 16.90
CA GLN A 17 -24.56 13.15 16.88
C GLN A 17 -24.09 12.97 15.44
N ARG A 18 -23.10 13.77 15.03
CA ARG A 18 -22.53 13.72 13.68
C ARG A 18 -21.61 12.50 13.62
N ARG A 19 -22.13 11.38 13.12
CA ARG A 19 -21.32 10.16 12.96
C ARG A 19 -20.39 10.33 11.75
N ILE A 20 -19.14 10.71 12.01
CA ILE A 20 -18.13 10.88 10.96
C ILE A 20 -17.57 9.50 10.58
N ALA A 21 -17.93 9.06 9.38
CA ALA A 21 -17.34 7.88 8.76
C ALA A 21 -16.42 8.28 7.62
N VAL A 22 -15.28 7.60 7.50
CA VAL A 22 -14.29 7.84 6.45
C VAL A 22 -13.99 6.58 5.65
N GLY A 23 -13.52 6.76 4.42
CA GLY A 23 -12.87 5.71 3.62
C GLY A 23 -11.36 5.81 3.79
N ILE A 24 -10.69 4.71 4.09
CA ILE A 24 -9.24 4.63 4.15
C ILE A 24 -8.75 3.65 3.10
N ASP A 25 -7.85 4.11 2.24
CA ASP A 25 -7.06 3.24 1.41
C ASP A 25 -5.73 2.94 2.10
N LEU A 26 -5.54 1.69 2.55
CA LEU A 26 -4.31 1.23 3.17
C LEU A 26 -3.44 0.56 2.10
N GLY A 27 -2.71 1.34 1.32
CA GLY A 27 -1.89 0.81 0.23
C GLY A 27 -0.49 0.36 0.67
N THR A 28 0.18 -0.40 -0.20
CA THR A 28 1.54 -0.89 0.05
C THR A 28 2.57 0.23 0.14
N THR A 29 2.50 1.21 -0.77
CA THR A 29 3.48 2.31 -0.85
C THR A 29 2.93 3.61 -0.27
N HIS A 30 1.67 3.91 -0.57
CA HIS A 30 0.96 5.09 -0.07
C HIS A 30 -0.39 4.68 0.46
N SER A 31 -0.86 5.41 1.45
CA SER A 31 -2.20 5.33 1.99
C SER A 31 -2.86 6.70 1.98
N LEU A 32 -4.18 6.74 2.05
CA LEU A 32 -4.93 7.99 2.15
C LEU A 32 -6.23 7.79 2.94
N VAL A 33 -6.83 8.91 3.33
CA VAL A 33 -8.15 8.95 3.94
C VAL A 33 -9.02 9.96 3.20
N ALA A 34 -10.28 9.60 3.01
CA ALA A 34 -11.27 10.41 2.30
C ALA A 34 -12.61 10.39 3.04
N ALA A 35 -13.41 11.43 2.83
CA ALA A 35 -14.75 11.54 3.37
C ALA A 35 -15.73 12.06 2.31
N MET A 36 -17.01 11.74 2.47
CA MET A 36 -18.07 12.31 1.64
C MET A 36 -18.50 13.68 2.18
N ARG A 37 -18.32 14.72 1.39
CA ARG A 37 -18.69 16.11 1.71
C ARG A 37 -19.60 16.66 0.62
N ASN A 38 -20.80 17.09 1.00
CA ASN A 38 -21.79 17.64 0.07
C ASN A 38 -22.11 16.72 -1.13
N GLY A 39 -21.99 15.40 -0.96
CA GLY A 39 -22.22 14.42 -2.02
C GLY A 39 -21.00 14.12 -2.89
N VAL A 40 -19.84 14.70 -2.61
CA VAL A 40 -18.58 14.48 -3.33
C VAL A 40 -17.57 13.80 -2.40
N ALA A 41 -16.80 12.84 -2.91
CA ALA A 41 -15.70 12.24 -2.18
C ALA A 41 -14.48 13.19 -2.21
N GLU A 42 -13.99 13.58 -1.04
CA GLU A 42 -12.81 14.44 -0.90
C GLU A 42 -11.74 13.73 -0.08
N CYS A 43 -10.50 13.71 -0.58
CA CYS A 43 -9.35 13.25 0.20
C CYS A 43 -8.98 14.30 1.24
N LEU A 44 -8.65 13.85 2.46
CA LEU A 44 -8.32 14.74 3.57
C LEU A 44 -6.80 15.00 3.57
N PRO A 45 -6.35 16.26 3.42
CA PRO A 45 -4.93 16.61 3.45
C PRO A 45 -4.37 16.60 4.88
N ASP A 46 -3.06 16.45 5.01
CA ASP A 46 -2.34 16.82 6.24
C ASP A 46 -2.13 18.33 6.37
N ALA A 47 -1.43 18.76 7.43
CA ALA A 47 -1.10 20.15 7.68
C ALA A 47 -0.25 20.82 6.58
N ASP A 48 0.46 20.04 5.77
CA ASP A 48 1.26 20.51 4.63
C ASP A 48 0.44 20.49 3.32
N GLY A 49 -0.85 20.15 3.37
CA GLY A 49 -1.73 20.05 2.19
C GLY A 49 -1.60 18.73 1.43
N ARG A 50 -0.87 17.73 1.95
CA ARG A 50 -0.64 16.45 1.25
C ARG A 50 -1.75 15.46 1.55
N VAL A 51 -2.38 14.95 0.50
CA VAL A 51 -3.45 13.94 0.63
C VAL A 51 -2.92 12.52 0.80
N LEU A 52 -1.75 12.21 0.22
CA LEU A 52 -1.09 10.92 0.38
C LEU A 52 -0.28 10.87 1.67
N LEU A 53 -0.21 9.69 2.27
CA LEU A 53 0.69 9.34 3.36
C LEU A 53 1.55 8.18 2.89
N PRO A 54 2.89 8.31 2.80
CA PRO A 54 3.75 7.16 2.56
C PRO A 54 3.52 6.07 3.63
N SER A 55 3.31 4.83 3.20
CA SER A 55 3.11 3.67 4.08
C SER A 55 4.45 3.21 4.67
N VAL A 56 5.11 4.10 5.42
CA VAL A 56 6.46 3.90 5.95
C VAL A 56 6.50 4.30 7.43
N VAL A 57 7.07 3.44 8.26
CA VAL A 57 7.23 3.67 9.70
C VAL A 57 8.67 3.42 10.11
N ARG A 58 9.30 4.41 10.75
CA ARG A 58 10.61 4.28 11.37
C ARG A 58 10.48 4.16 12.88
N TYR A 59 11.11 3.14 13.45
CA TYR A 59 11.17 2.92 14.89
C TYR A 59 12.50 3.41 15.46
N LEU A 60 12.44 4.14 16.58
CA LEU A 60 13.58 4.68 17.30
C LEU A 60 13.71 3.98 18.65
N GLN A 61 14.90 4.03 19.25
CA GLN A 61 15.08 3.55 20.62
C GLN A 61 14.18 4.31 21.60
N GLY A 62 13.67 3.60 22.62
CA GLY A 62 12.86 4.21 23.68
C GLY A 62 11.41 4.51 23.29
N GLY A 63 10.83 3.78 22.33
CA GLY A 63 9.42 3.91 21.93
C GLY A 63 9.12 5.07 20.96
N GLY A 64 10.14 5.79 20.50
CA GLY A 64 9.96 6.85 19.50
C GLY A 64 9.63 6.29 18.11
N ARG A 65 8.80 6.99 17.34
CA ARG A 65 8.44 6.61 15.97
C ARG A 65 8.30 7.81 15.05
N GLN A 66 8.64 7.62 13.78
CA GLN A 66 8.38 8.57 12.70
C GLN A 66 7.56 7.85 11.63
N ILE A 67 6.55 8.51 11.07
CA ILE A 67 5.60 7.88 10.13
C ILE A 67 5.50 8.75 8.88
N GLY A 68 5.27 8.13 7.73
CA GLY A 68 5.06 8.84 6.47
C GLY A 68 6.32 9.52 5.94
N TYR A 69 6.19 10.77 5.50
CA TYR A 69 7.28 11.53 4.89
C TYR A 69 8.51 11.68 5.81
N ALA A 70 8.30 11.79 7.12
CA ALA A 70 9.40 11.85 8.09
C ALA A 70 10.20 10.54 8.13
N ALA A 71 9.52 9.39 8.02
CA ALA A 71 10.16 8.09 7.93
C ALA A 71 10.89 7.91 6.59
N VAL A 72 10.27 8.30 5.48
CA VAL A 72 10.88 8.27 4.14
C VAL A 72 12.18 9.06 4.10
N ALA A 73 12.20 10.29 4.64
CA ALA A 73 13.40 11.12 4.68
C ALA A 73 14.55 10.51 5.49
N ALA A 74 14.23 9.70 6.52
CA ALA A 74 15.20 9.02 7.36
C ALA A 74 15.65 7.66 6.81
N GLN A 75 14.92 7.08 5.85
CA GLN A 75 15.12 5.71 5.36
C GLN A 75 16.55 5.41 4.90
N PRO A 76 17.26 6.30 4.16
CA PRO A 76 18.64 6.03 3.73
C PRO A 76 19.62 5.93 4.91
N GLY A 77 19.37 6.67 5.99
CA GLY A 77 20.25 6.72 7.17
C GLY A 77 19.94 5.65 8.22
N ASP A 78 18.78 5.01 8.15
CA ASP A 78 18.32 4.05 9.17
C ASP A 78 17.44 2.95 8.55
N ALA A 79 17.97 2.29 7.53
CA ALA A 79 17.24 1.36 6.67
C ALA A 79 16.59 0.18 7.43
N SER A 80 17.33 -0.45 8.35
CA SER A 80 16.83 -1.63 9.09
C SER A 80 15.66 -1.31 10.02
N ASN A 81 15.55 -0.06 10.47
CA ASN A 81 14.49 0.38 11.38
C ASN A 81 13.36 1.15 10.69
N THR A 82 13.47 1.36 9.37
CA THR A 82 12.51 2.12 8.57
C THR A 82 11.74 1.20 7.63
N ILE A 83 10.57 0.77 8.08
CA ILE A 83 9.77 -0.27 7.46
C ILE A 83 8.82 0.33 6.43
N ALA A 84 9.04 0.01 5.17
CA ALA A 84 8.13 0.24 4.04
C ALA A 84 7.51 -1.09 3.56
N SER A 85 6.42 -1.00 2.81
CA SER A 85 5.76 -2.16 2.17
C SER A 85 5.32 -3.25 3.15
N ALA A 86 5.00 -2.89 4.39
CA ALA A 86 4.57 -3.83 5.44
C ALA A 86 3.34 -4.67 5.02
N LYS A 87 2.46 -4.13 4.17
CA LYS A 87 1.31 -4.83 3.61
C LYS A 87 1.69 -6.13 2.88
N ARG A 88 2.88 -6.22 2.29
CA ARG A 88 3.38 -7.47 1.64
C ARG A 88 3.73 -8.58 2.63
N LEU A 89 3.89 -8.24 3.91
CA LEU A 89 4.26 -9.17 4.99
C LEU A 89 3.05 -9.62 5.81
N MET A 90 1.92 -8.91 5.70
CA MET A 90 0.70 -9.22 6.46
C MET A 90 0.17 -10.62 6.11
N GLY A 91 -0.06 -11.43 7.14
CA GLY A 91 -0.60 -12.78 7.01
C GLY A 91 0.38 -13.82 6.44
N ARG A 92 1.67 -13.49 6.25
CA ARG A 92 2.64 -14.37 5.58
C ARG A 92 3.73 -14.89 6.51
N GLY A 93 4.06 -16.18 6.37
CA GLY A 93 5.25 -16.75 6.97
C GLY A 93 6.50 -16.44 6.14
N LEU A 94 7.69 -16.71 6.71
CA LEU A 94 8.96 -16.40 6.04
C LEU A 94 9.11 -17.10 4.67
N ALA A 95 8.59 -18.33 4.55
CA ALA A 95 8.64 -19.11 3.31
C ALA A 95 7.77 -18.52 2.17
N ASP A 96 6.76 -17.71 2.52
CA ASP A 96 5.83 -17.11 1.55
C ASP A 96 6.31 -15.74 1.04
N ILE A 97 7.44 -15.24 1.57
CA ILE A 97 8.00 -13.93 1.21
C ILE A 97 9.02 -14.13 0.09
N ALA A 98 8.61 -13.80 -1.12
CA ALA A 98 9.52 -13.77 -2.27
C ALA A 98 10.65 -12.76 -2.03
N GLN A 99 11.89 -13.18 -2.33
CA GLN A 99 13.08 -12.32 -2.27
C GLN A 99 13.29 -11.67 -0.88
N ALA A 100 12.97 -12.39 0.20
CA ALA A 100 13.18 -11.94 1.58
C ALA A 100 14.63 -11.46 1.84
N ASP A 101 15.61 -12.08 1.18
CA ASP A 101 17.03 -11.73 1.24
C ASP A 101 17.36 -10.35 0.66
N LYS A 102 16.47 -9.78 -0.17
CA LYS A 102 16.64 -8.44 -0.77
C LYS A 102 16.04 -7.33 0.06
N LEU A 103 15.22 -7.65 1.05
CA LEU A 103 14.70 -6.65 1.97
C LEU A 103 15.83 -6.11 2.86
N PRO A 104 15.77 -4.83 3.25
CA PRO A 104 16.72 -4.25 4.20
C PRO A 104 16.38 -4.60 5.66
N TYR A 105 15.31 -5.37 5.89
CA TYR A 105 14.78 -5.70 7.21
C TYR A 105 15.34 -7.02 7.75
N ASP A 106 15.52 -7.06 9.06
CA ASP A 106 15.81 -8.30 9.78
C ASP A 106 14.49 -9.00 10.11
N LEU A 107 14.08 -9.92 9.23
CA LEU A 107 12.86 -10.71 9.41
C LEU A 107 13.06 -11.80 10.46
N VAL A 108 12.14 -11.87 11.41
CA VAL A 108 12.10 -12.84 12.51
C VAL A 108 10.95 -13.81 12.26
N ASP A 109 11.29 -15.09 12.10
CA ASP A 109 10.30 -16.16 11.97
C ASP A 109 9.59 -16.40 13.32
N ALA A 110 8.28 -16.70 13.27
CA ALA A 110 7.47 -17.02 14.44
C ALA A 110 7.84 -18.38 15.07
N GLY A 111 8.73 -19.16 14.44
CA GLY A 111 9.28 -20.40 14.97
C GLY A 111 8.47 -21.65 14.62
N GLN A 112 8.72 -22.74 15.36
CA GLN A 112 8.11 -24.07 15.14
C GLN A 112 6.60 -24.05 15.47
N GLY A 113 5.79 -23.64 14.49
CA GLY A 113 4.33 -23.54 14.60
C GLY A 113 3.66 -22.88 13.39
N GLY A 114 4.44 -22.18 12.55
CA GLY A 114 3.89 -21.38 11.46
C GLY A 114 3.24 -20.11 12.00
N GLY A 115 3.51 -18.98 11.36
CA GLY A 115 2.99 -17.70 11.83
C GLY A 115 3.47 -16.57 10.94
N MET A 116 2.79 -15.43 11.08
CA MET A 116 3.18 -14.21 10.37
C MET A 116 4.58 -13.78 10.81
N VAL A 117 5.42 -13.43 9.84
CA VAL A 117 6.75 -12.88 10.08
C VAL A 117 6.68 -11.64 10.98
N SER A 118 7.70 -11.42 11.78
CA SER A 118 7.91 -10.15 12.49
C SER A 118 9.21 -9.50 12.03
N ILE A 119 9.43 -8.24 12.42
CA ILE A 119 10.57 -7.44 11.98
C ILE A 119 11.32 -6.97 13.22
N ALA A 120 12.62 -7.26 13.31
CA ALA A 120 13.45 -6.73 14.38
C ALA A 120 13.72 -5.24 14.12
N THR A 121 13.49 -4.40 15.14
CA THR A 121 13.71 -2.96 15.08
C THR A 121 14.42 -2.46 16.33
N ALA A 122 14.83 -1.19 16.33
CA ALA A 122 15.41 -0.49 17.47
C ALA A 122 14.43 -0.38 18.66
N ASP A 123 13.13 -0.54 18.44
CA ASP A 123 12.07 -0.59 19.46
C ASP A 123 11.56 -2.02 19.71
N GLY A 124 12.43 -3.02 19.49
CA GLY A 124 12.09 -4.43 19.61
C GLY A 124 11.40 -4.99 18.36
N THR A 125 10.88 -6.20 18.48
CA THR A 125 10.20 -6.90 17.39
C THR A 125 8.83 -6.30 17.13
N LYS A 126 8.52 -5.96 15.87
CA LYS A 126 7.23 -5.43 15.41
C LYS A 126 6.61 -6.34 14.37
N SER A 127 5.32 -6.60 14.49
CA SER A 127 4.54 -7.31 13.47
C SER A 127 4.14 -6.37 12.33
N PRO A 128 3.91 -6.90 11.10
CA PRO A 128 3.32 -6.13 10.00
C PRO A 128 1.97 -5.48 10.34
N VAL A 129 1.23 -6.10 11.27
CA VAL A 129 -0.05 -5.59 11.79
C VAL A 129 0.17 -4.34 12.64
N GLU A 130 1.16 -4.33 13.54
CA GLU A 130 1.53 -3.14 14.31
C GLU A 130 2.02 -2.01 13.39
N VAL A 131 2.87 -2.30 12.41
CA VAL A 131 3.34 -1.30 11.44
C VAL A 131 2.17 -0.67 10.67
N SER A 132 1.21 -1.51 10.24
CA SER A 132 0.01 -1.04 9.53
C SER A 132 -0.93 -0.24 10.45
N ALA A 133 -1.00 -0.60 11.74
CA ALA A 133 -1.78 0.12 12.73
C ALA A 133 -1.26 1.56 12.95
N GLU A 134 0.07 1.78 12.92
CA GLU A 134 0.65 3.13 13.02
C GLU A 134 0.25 4.02 11.83
N ILE A 135 0.19 3.45 10.63
CA ILE A 135 -0.26 4.14 9.42
C ILE A 135 -1.75 4.48 9.53
N LEU A 136 -2.57 3.51 9.92
CA LEU A 136 -4.01 3.68 10.13
C LEU A 136 -4.31 4.72 11.23
N ALA A 137 -3.56 4.69 12.34
CA ALA A 137 -3.72 5.66 13.43
C ALA A 137 -3.39 7.08 12.96
N SER A 138 -2.39 7.24 12.10
CA SER A 138 -2.04 8.54 11.51
C SER A 138 -3.16 9.07 10.60
N LEU A 139 -3.82 8.19 9.84
CA LEU A 139 -4.97 8.54 8.99
C LEU A 139 -6.24 8.82 9.80
N ARG A 140 -6.46 8.09 10.89
CA ARG A 140 -7.52 8.38 11.87
C ARG A 140 -7.33 9.78 12.46
N GLN A 141 -6.13 10.08 12.96
CA GLN A 141 -5.81 11.39 13.54
C GLN A 141 -6.03 12.50 12.50
N ARG A 142 -5.60 12.31 11.26
CA ARG A 142 -5.84 13.28 10.18
C ARG A 142 -7.34 13.53 9.97
N ALA A 143 -8.17 12.49 9.98
CA ALA A 143 -9.61 12.66 9.87
C ALA A 143 -10.19 13.44 11.05
N GLU A 144 -9.81 13.07 12.28
CA GLU A 144 -10.26 13.73 13.51
C GLU A 144 -9.87 15.21 13.52
N ASP A 145 -8.61 15.54 13.19
CA ASP A 145 -8.12 16.92 13.07
C ASP A 145 -8.92 17.72 12.02
N THR A 146 -9.30 17.07 10.92
CA THR A 146 -10.03 17.75 9.83
C THR A 146 -11.47 18.08 10.23
N PHE A 147 -12.10 17.26 11.09
CA PHE A 147 -13.49 17.43 11.49
C PHE A 147 -13.66 18.03 12.89
N ASP A 148 -12.58 18.14 13.66
CA ASP A 148 -12.58 18.57 15.07
C ASP A 148 -13.53 17.70 15.93
N GLU A 149 -13.56 16.40 15.66
CA GLU A 149 -14.46 15.43 16.29
C GLU A 149 -13.92 14.00 16.16
N ASP A 150 -14.22 13.15 17.16
CA ASP A 150 -13.80 11.74 17.19
C ASP A 150 -14.36 10.95 16.01
N LEU A 151 -13.55 10.03 15.46
CA LEU A 151 -13.97 9.21 14.34
C LEU A 151 -15.00 8.16 14.77
N TYR A 152 -16.19 8.17 14.16
CA TYR A 152 -17.21 7.14 14.43
C TYR A 152 -16.81 5.77 13.88
N GLY A 153 -16.18 5.74 12.71
CA GLY A 153 -15.63 4.51 12.13
C GLY A 153 -15.09 4.69 10.72
N ALA A 154 -14.49 3.63 10.17
CA ALA A 154 -13.93 3.65 8.83
C ALA A 154 -14.34 2.44 7.99
N VAL A 155 -14.41 2.64 6.67
CA VAL A 155 -14.35 1.57 5.68
C VAL A 155 -12.92 1.50 5.16
N ILE A 156 -12.30 0.33 5.21
CA ILE A 156 -10.89 0.15 4.80
C ILE A 156 -10.83 -0.73 3.55
N THR A 157 -10.02 -0.34 2.58
CA THR A 157 -9.78 -1.12 1.35
C THR A 157 -8.85 -2.31 1.61
N VAL A 158 -9.07 -3.40 0.88
CA VAL A 158 -8.15 -4.54 0.79
C VAL A 158 -8.10 -5.07 -0.65
N PRO A 159 -7.00 -5.68 -1.09
CA PRO A 159 -6.93 -6.32 -2.41
C PRO A 159 -8.02 -7.37 -2.57
N ALA A 160 -8.57 -7.51 -3.78
CA ALA A 160 -9.65 -8.46 -4.03
C ALA A 160 -9.20 -9.91 -3.77
N TYR A 161 -7.94 -10.21 -4.10
CA TYR A 161 -7.35 -11.53 -3.96
C TYR A 161 -6.75 -11.83 -2.57
N PHE A 162 -7.00 -10.98 -1.56
CA PHE A 162 -6.59 -11.27 -0.18
C PHE A 162 -7.36 -12.45 0.41
N ASP A 163 -6.61 -13.37 1.04
CA ASP A 163 -7.17 -14.48 1.81
C ASP A 163 -7.70 -14.04 3.20
N ASP A 164 -8.26 -14.99 3.93
CA ASP A 164 -8.85 -14.74 5.25
C ASP A 164 -7.82 -14.27 6.28
N ALA A 165 -6.59 -14.76 6.23
CA ALA A 165 -5.52 -14.39 7.16
C ALA A 165 -5.08 -12.94 6.93
N GLN A 166 -4.92 -12.54 5.67
CA GLN A 166 -4.58 -11.16 5.30
C GLN A 166 -5.72 -10.19 5.63
N ARG A 167 -6.97 -10.59 5.37
CA ARG A 167 -8.16 -9.80 5.77
C ARG A 167 -8.25 -9.64 7.28
N GLN A 168 -7.99 -10.71 8.04
CA GLN A 168 -7.99 -10.65 9.49
C GLN A 168 -6.87 -9.72 10.01
N ALA A 169 -5.66 -9.82 9.46
CA ALA A 169 -4.55 -8.95 9.80
C ALA A 169 -4.89 -7.45 9.58
N THR A 170 -5.64 -7.10 8.53
CA THR A 170 -6.11 -5.72 8.32
C THR A 170 -7.14 -5.29 9.37
N LYS A 171 -8.05 -6.18 9.79
CA LYS A 171 -9.00 -5.89 10.89
C LYS A 171 -8.27 -5.66 12.21
N ASP A 172 -7.27 -6.50 12.50
CA ASP A 172 -6.47 -6.40 13.71
C ASP A 172 -5.69 -5.08 13.73
N ALA A 173 -5.12 -4.67 12.58
CA ALA A 173 -4.44 -3.38 12.45
C ALA A 173 -5.40 -2.21 12.70
N ALA A 174 -6.64 -2.28 12.19
CA ALA A 174 -7.66 -1.26 12.45
C ALA A 174 -8.04 -1.19 13.93
N GLN A 175 -8.19 -2.34 14.58
CA GLN A 175 -8.48 -2.41 16.01
C GLN A 175 -7.34 -1.80 16.85
N LEU A 176 -6.08 -2.15 16.55
CA LEU A 176 -4.91 -1.57 17.22
C LEU A 176 -4.78 -0.06 16.99
N ALA A 177 -5.22 0.44 15.83
CA ALA A 177 -5.25 1.87 15.52
C ALA A 177 -6.39 2.64 16.22
N GLY A 178 -7.24 1.95 16.98
CA GLY A 178 -8.41 2.55 17.63
C GLY A 178 -9.54 2.89 16.64
N ILE A 179 -9.58 2.23 15.48
CA ILE A 179 -10.60 2.47 14.46
C ILE A 179 -11.75 1.47 14.64
N ASN A 180 -12.96 1.98 14.81
CA ASN A 180 -14.17 1.18 14.64
C ASN A 180 -14.34 0.82 13.15
N LEU A 181 -13.93 -0.40 12.79
CA LEU A 181 -14.02 -0.87 11.41
C LEU A 181 -15.47 -1.20 11.04
N LEU A 182 -16.06 -0.38 10.17
CA LEU A 182 -17.42 -0.57 9.69
C LEU A 182 -17.49 -1.70 8.66
N ARG A 183 -16.52 -1.75 7.75
CA ARG A 183 -16.46 -2.74 6.66
C ARG A 183 -15.08 -2.78 6.02
N LEU A 184 -14.67 -3.97 5.55
CA LEU A 184 -13.64 -4.09 4.52
C LEU A 184 -14.29 -4.08 3.13
N ILE A 185 -13.75 -3.30 2.21
CA ILE A 185 -14.17 -3.27 0.81
C ILE A 185 -13.01 -3.68 -0.10
N ASN A 186 -13.31 -4.37 -1.20
CA ASN A 186 -12.27 -4.70 -2.16
C ASN A 186 -11.83 -3.43 -2.92
N GLU A 187 -10.52 -3.24 -3.07
CA GLU A 187 -9.89 -2.13 -3.83
C GLU A 187 -10.53 -1.92 -5.21
N PRO A 188 -10.66 -2.95 -6.09
CA PRO A 188 -11.26 -2.74 -7.40
C PRO A 188 -12.75 -2.39 -7.34
N THR A 189 -13.47 -2.80 -6.30
CA THR A 189 -14.87 -2.38 -6.10
C THR A 189 -14.93 -0.91 -5.67
N ALA A 190 -14.05 -0.46 -4.78
CA ALA A 190 -13.96 0.93 -4.38
C ALA A 190 -13.58 1.82 -5.58
N ALA A 191 -12.64 1.40 -6.41
CA ALA A 191 -12.26 2.09 -7.65
C ALA A 191 -13.43 2.16 -8.65
N ALA A 192 -14.17 1.06 -8.83
CA ALA A 192 -15.35 1.05 -9.69
C ALA A 192 -16.46 1.98 -9.19
N ILE A 193 -16.69 2.03 -7.88
CA ILE A 193 -17.61 2.99 -7.26
C ILE A 193 -17.14 4.42 -7.53
N ALA A 194 -15.86 4.73 -7.30
CA ALA A 194 -15.31 6.06 -7.57
C ALA A 194 -15.47 6.47 -9.05
N TYR A 195 -15.27 5.54 -9.98
CA TYR A 195 -15.47 5.78 -11.40
C TYR A 195 -16.96 5.95 -11.78
N GLY A 196 -17.84 5.10 -11.25
CA GLY A 196 -19.26 5.05 -11.60
C GLY A 196 -20.17 6.02 -10.83
N LEU A 197 -19.68 6.63 -9.75
CA LEU A 197 -20.43 7.63 -8.96
C LEU A 197 -20.80 8.86 -9.81
N ASP A 198 -19.97 9.23 -10.77
CA ASP A 198 -20.22 10.35 -11.69
C ASP A 198 -20.59 9.89 -13.12
N ASN A 199 -20.18 8.68 -13.52
CA ASN A 199 -20.38 8.13 -14.86
C ASN A 199 -21.54 7.13 -14.87
N ALA A 200 -22.78 7.61 -15.03
CA ALA A 200 -24.02 6.83 -15.04
C ALA A 200 -24.17 5.80 -16.19
N SER A 201 -23.09 5.36 -16.83
CA SER A 201 -23.14 4.34 -17.88
C SER A 201 -23.30 2.94 -17.27
N GLU A 202 -24.42 2.28 -17.54
CA GLU A 202 -24.52 0.83 -17.37
C GLU A 202 -23.51 0.14 -18.30
N GLY A 203 -22.92 -0.98 -17.87
CA GLY A 203 -21.92 -1.64 -18.69
C GLY A 203 -21.09 -2.68 -17.95
N VAL A 204 -20.14 -3.25 -18.70
CA VAL A 204 -19.12 -4.17 -18.17
C VAL A 204 -17.78 -3.42 -18.15
N TYR A 205 -17.13 -3.44 -17.00
CA TYR A 205 -15.90 -2.74 -16.69
C TYR A 205 -14.81 -3.73 -16.33
N ALA A 206 -13.59 -3.46 -16.78
CA ALA A 206 -12.39 -4.13 -16.29
C ALA A 206 -11.61 -3.14 -15.43
N VAL A 207 -11.42 -3.48 -14.15
CA VAL A 207 -10.57 -2.71 -13.25
C VAL A 207 -9.24 -3.42 -13.16
N TYR A 208 -8.23 -2.87 -13.83
CA TYR A 208 -6.84 -3.30 -13.78
C TYR A 208 -6.11 -2.47 -12.72
N ASP A 209 -5.83 -3.07 -11.57
CA ASP A 209 -5.20 -2.40 -10.43
C ASP A 209 -3.81 -2.99 -10.18
N LEU A 210 -2.77 -2.28 -10.62
CA LEU A 210 -1.37 -2.65 -10.40
C LEU A 210 -0.74 -1.64 -9.42
N GLY A 211 -0.81 -1.97 -8.14
CA GLY A 211 -0.31 -1.13 -7.06
C GLY A 211 1.17 -1.35 -6.74
N GLY A 212 1.57 -0.91 -5.55
CA GLY A 212 2.95 -1.02 -5.06
C GLY A 212 3.41 -2.45 -4.79
N GLY A 213 2.51 -3.34 -4.34
CA GLY A 213 2.89 -4.73 -4.01
C GLY A 213 1.89 -5.80 -4.40
N THR A 214 0.74 -5.41 -4.97
CA THR A 214 -0.35 -6.31 -5.37
C THR A 214 -0.87 -5.93 -6.75
N PHE A 215 -1.35 -6.93 -7.48
CA PHE A 215 -2.03 -6.79 -8.75
C PHE A 215 -3.40 -7.46 -8.66
N ASP A 216 -4.46 -6.74 -8.97
CA ASP A 216 -5.82 -7.27 -9.06
C ASP A 216 -6.42 -6.92 -10.43
N ILE A 217 -7.21 -7.85 -10.97
CA ILE A 217 -8.09 -7.61 -12.12
C ILE A 217 -9.51 -8.04 -11.73
N SER A 218 -10.47 -7.14 -11.89
CA SER A 218 -11.88 -7.44 -11.66
C SER A 218 -12.72 -7.05 -12.86
N ILE A 219 -13.55 -7.98 -13.33
CA ILE A 219 -14.57 -7.74 -14.34
C ILE A 219 -15.89 -7.49 -13.60
N LEU A 220 -16.43 -6.28 -13.74
CA LEU A 220 -17.59 -5.81 -13.00
C LEU A 220 -18.71 -5.44 -13.97
N ARG A 221 -19.95 -5.78 -13.64
CA ARG A 221 -21.14 -5.29 -14.35
C ARG A 221 -21.83 -4.25 -13.47
N LEU A 222 -22.07 -3.06 -14.03
CA LEU A 222 -22.93 -2.05 -13.43
C LEU A 222 -24.30 -2.11 -14.11
N THR A 223 -25.35 -2.38 -13.34
CA THR A 223 -26.73 -2.36 -13.82
C THR A 223 -27.61 -1.76 -12.75
N GLN A 224 -28.37 -0.71 -13.07
CA GLN A 224 -29.25 -0.01 -12.14
C GLN A 224 -28.58 0.41 -10.82
N GLY A 225 -27.32 0.85 -10.89
CA GLY A 225 -26.54 1.29 -9.72
C GLY A 225 -25.99 0.16 -8.85
N VAL A 226 -26.14 -1.10 -9.25
CA VAL A 226 -25.60 -2.28 -8.55
C VAL A 226 -24.36 -2.78 -9.28
N PHE A 227 -23.24 -2.91 -8.56
CA PHE A 227 -22.03 -3.56 -9.04
C PHE A 227 -22.08 -5.07 -8.76
N GLU A 228 -22.06 -5.86 -9.82
CA GLU A 228 -21.90 -7.32 -9.77
C GLU A 228 -20.48 -7.68 -10.21
N VAL A 229 -19.79 -8.49 -9.41
CA VAL A 229 -18.47 -9.03 -9.76
C VAL A 229 -18.66 -10.27 -10.63
N LEU A 230 -18.25 -10.19 -11.90
CA LEU A 230 -18.36 -11.30 -12.86
C LEU A 230 -17.17 -12.25 -12.77
N ALA A 231 -15.96 -11.68 -12.63
CA ALA A 231 -14.73 -12.45 -12.51
C ALA A 231 -13.68 -11.65 -11.75
N THR A 232 -12.81 -12.34 -11.03
CA THR A 232 -11.63 -11.77 -10.37
C THR A 232 -10.41 -12.62 -10.65
N GLY A 233 -9.27 -11.96 -10.77
CA GLY A 233 -7.96 -12.56 -10.82
C GLY A 233 -6.96 -11.60 -10.19
N GLY A 234 -5.72 -12.06 -10.02
CA GLY A 234 -4.70 -11.22 -9.45
C GLY A 234 -3.43 -11.99 -9.14
N ASP A 235 -2.51 -11.27 -8.52
CA ASP A 235 -1.24 -11.75 -8.00
C ASP A 235 -0.85 -10.90 -6.79
N SER A 236 -0.95 -11.49 -5.60
CA SER A 236 -0.67 -10.80 -4.33
C SER A 236 0.83 -10.58 -4.10
N ALA A 237 1.69 -11.07 -4.99
CA ALA A 237 3.15 -10.91 -4.97
C ALA A 237 3.66 -10.30 -6.30
N LEU A 238 2.91 -9.33 -6.83
CA LEU A 238 3.25 -8.57 -8.02
C LEU A 238 2.83 -7.11 -7.84
N GLY A 239 3.78 -6.19 -7.87
CA GLY A 239 3.52 -4.75 -7.86
C GLY A 239 4.77 -3.94 -8.14
N GLY A 240 4.67 -2.62 -8.02
CA GLY A 240 5.74 -1.66 -8.28
C GLY A 240 7.07 -1.98 -7.57
N ASP A 241 7.04 -2.57 -6.37
CA ASP A 241 8.23 -3.01 -5.64
C ASP A 241 9.00 -4.12 -6.38
N ASP A 242 8.30 -5.02 -7.08
CA ASP A 242 8.96 -6.08 -7.86
C ASP A 242 9.61 -5.51 -9.13
N TYR A 243 9.01 -4.45 -9.72
CA TYR A 243 9.63 -3.69 -10.81
C TYR A 243 10.86 -2.92 -10.33
N ASP A 244 10.81 -2.33 -9.13
CA ASP A 244 11.95 -1.63 -8.51
C ASP A 244 13.11 -2.61 -8.27
N VAL A 245 12.83 -3.79 -7.72
CA VAL A 245 13.85 -4.84 -7.52
C VAL A 245 14.44 -5.32 -8.84
N ALA A 246 13.62 -5.62 -9.85
CA ALA A 246 14.09 -6.10 -11.15
C ALA A 246 14.97 -5.06 -11.87
N LEU A 247 14.61 -3.77 -11.80
CA LEU A 247 15.41 -2.69 -12.35
C LEU A 247 16.73 -2.52 -11.57
N ALA A 248 16.69 -2.52 -10.24
CA ALA A 248 17.88 -2.43 -9.41
C ALA A 248 18.87 -3.57 -9.70
N ASP A 249 18.38 -4.82 -9.74
CA ASP A 249 19.19 -5.99 -10.06
C ASP A 249 19.85 -5.86 -11.44
N TRP A 250 19.08 -5.41 -12.43
CA TRP A 250 19.58 -5.24 -13.79
C TRP A 250 20.70 -4.19 -13.84
N VAL A 251 20.50 -3.01 -13.26
CA VAL A 251 21.52 -1.95 -13.21
C VAL A 251 22.77 -2.41 -12.46
N LEU A 252 22.61 -3.05 -11.30
CA LEU A 252 23.72 -3.57 -10.50
C LEU A 252 24.52 -4.61 -11.29
N ALA A 253 23.85 -5.48 -12.05
CA ALA A 253 24.50 -6.46 -12.91
C ALA A 253 25.28 -5.79 -14.06
N GLN A 254 24.72 -4.76 -14.72
CA GLN A 254 25.43 -4.01 -15.78
C GLN A 254 26.71 -3.36 -15.24
N CYS A 255 26.70 -2.94 -13.98
CA CYS A 255 27.83 -2.26 -13.34
C CYS A 255 28.79 -3.23 -12.61
N GLY A 256 28.46 -4.52 -12.53
CA GLY A 256 29.25 -5.49 -11.77
C GLY A 256 29.26 -5.26 -10.25
N VAL A 257 28.23 -4.60 -9.71
CA VAL A 257 28.13 -4.24 -8.29
C VAL A 257 27.22 -5.23 -7.55
N ARG A 258 27.52 -5.51 -6.28
CA ARG A 258 26.66 -6.29 -5.39
C ARG A 258 26.38 -5.48 -4.12
N VAL A 259 25.14 -5.53 -3.66
CA VAL A 259 24.70 -4.86 -2.43
C VAL A 259 24.42 -5.91 -1.35
N HIS A 260 24.87 -5.63 -0.14
CA HIS A 260 24.74 -6.56 0.99
C HIS A 260 24.18 -5.89 2.23
N THR A 261 24.54 -4.62 2.48
CA THR A 261 24.09 -3.90 3.65
C THR A 261 22.64 -3.43 3.48
N PRO A 262 21.87 -3.29 4.57
CA PRO A 262 20.54 -2.68 4.54
C PRO A 262 20.52 -1.29 3.89
N ALA A 263 21.56 -0.47 4.14
CA ALA A 263 21.70 0.85 3.54
C ALA A 263 21.85 0.77 2.02
N ASP A 264 22.72 -0.10 1.51
CA ASP A 264 22.93 -0.26 0.06
C ASP A 264 21.70 -0.84 -0.65
N LYS A 265 21.02 -1.82 -0.03
CA LYS A 265 19.77 -2.38 -0.54
C LYS A 265 18.69 -1.31 -0.69
N THR A 266 18.50 -0.51 0.35
CA THR A 266 17.56 0.63 0.34
C THR A 266 17.95 1.66 -0.70
N ALA A 267 19.23 2.05 -0.77
CA ALA A 267 19.71 3.05 -1.73
C ALA A 267 19.47 2.59 -3.18
N ALA A 268 19.74 1.32 -3.48
CA ALA A 268 19.46 0.75 -4.80
C ALA A 268 17.95 0.74 -5.11
N GLN A 269 17.11 0.31 -4.18
CA GLN A 269 15.66 0.28 -4.37
C GLN A 269 15.06 1.69 -4.57
N LEU A 270 15.50 2.68 -3.79
CA LEU A 270 15.03 4.06 -3.92
C LEU A 270 15.46 4.67 -5.27
N ALA A 271 16.71 4.41 -5.70
CA ALA A 271 17.19 4.85 -7.01
C ALA A 271 16.41 4.20 -8.15
N ALA A 272 16.11 2.90 -8.05
CA ALA A 272 15.28 2.19 -9.03
C ALA A 272 13.87 2.76 -9.10
N ARG A 273 13.23 3.02 -7.96
CA ARG A 273 11.90 3.63 -7.92
C ARG A 273 11.87 5.00 -8.59
N ALA A 274 12.80 5.87 -8.23
CA ALA A 274 12.90 7.20 -8.83
C ALA A 274 13.14 7.13 -10.35
N CYS A 275 13.99 6.20 -10.79
CA CYS A 275 14.25 5.95 -12.20
C CYS A 275 12.99 5.45 -12.93
N LYS A 276 12.32 4.43 -12.41
CA LYS A 276 11.06 3.86 -12.95
C LYS A 276 9.97 4.93 -13.09
N GLU A 277 9.76 5.73 -12.05
CA GLU A 277 8.75 6.79 -12.06
C GLU A 277 9.07 7.85 -13.12
N ALA A 278 10.33 8.29 -13.21
CA ALA A 278 10.75 9.26 -14.21
C ALA A 278 10.69 8.72 -15.67
N LEU A 279 10.98 7.43 -15.88
CA LEU A 279 10.88 6.77 -17.19
C LEU A 279 9.44 6.68 -17.73
N SER A 280 8.44 6.88 -16.87
CA SER A 280 7.04 6.97 -17.30
C SER A 280 6.75 8.22 -18.13
N ALA A 281 7.56 9.28 -17.95
CA ALA A 281 7.42 10.56 -18.67
C ALA A 281 8.58 10.83 -19.64
N THR A 282 9.69 10.11 -19.52
CA THR A 282 10.93 10.37 -20.28
C THR A 282 11.50 9.10 -20.90
N GLU A 283 12.31 9.22 -21.95
CA GLU A 283 12.89 8.07 -22.65
C GLU A 283 14.18 7.54 -21.99
N SER A 284 14.84 8.37 -21.18
CA SER A 284 16.11 8.03 -20.54
C SER A 284 16.26 8.81 -19.23
N VAL A 285 16.75 8.13 -18.19
CA VAL A 285 16.95 8.69 -16.85
C VAL A 285 18.26 8.16 -16.27
N ALA A 286 19.02 9.04 -15.63
CA ALA A 286 20.19 8.66 -14.85
C ALA A 286 19.77 7.96 -13.55
N TYR A 287 20.11 6.69 -13.41
CA TYR A 287 20.06 5.97 -12.15
C TYR A 287 21.26 6.40 -11.30
N ASN A 288 20.99 7.00 -10.14
CA ASN A 288 22.02 7.47 -9.21
C ASN A 288 21.82 6.82 -7.84
N ALA A 289 22.83 6.11 -7.34
CA ALA A 289 22.82 5.53 -6.01
C ALA A 289 24.18 5.70 -5.32
N LEU A 290 24.19 5.99 -4.03
CA LEU A 290 25.42 5.97 -3.22
C LEU A 290 25.50 4.60 -2.54
N LEU A 291 26.45 3.75 -2.98
CA LEU A 291 26.62 2.38 -2.50
C LEU A 291 28.00 2.23 -1.88
N ALA A 292 28.06 1.83 -0.60
CA ALA A 292 29.32 1.73 0.16
C ALA A 292 30.24 2.97 0.04
N GLY A 293 29.64 4.17 -0.08
CA GLY A 293 30.37 5.44 -0.24
C GLY A 293 30.86 5.74 -1.67
N VAL A 294 30.51 4.90 -2.65
CA VAL A 294 30.82 5.10 -4.07
C VAL A 294 29.55 5.51 -4.81
N GLU A 295 29.62 6.58 -5.58
CA GLU A 295 28.52 6.99 -6.46
C GLU A 295 28.45 6.05 -7.66
N LEU A 296 27.31 5.38 -7.79
CA LEU A 296 26.92 4.62 -8.96
C LEU A 296 26.08 5.52 -9.86
N HIS A 297 26.51 5.67 -11.10
CA HIS A 297 25.80 6.40 -12.14
C HIS A 297 25.62 5.48 -13.35
N PHE A 298 24.38 5.31 -13.82
CA PHE A 298 24.06 4.51 -14.98
C PHE A 298 22.85 5.09 -15.73
N ASP A 299 22.99 5.35 -17.04
CA ASP A 299 21.88 5.83 -17.87
C ASP A 299 20.96 4.66 -18.25
N VAL A 300 19.71 4.72 -17.80
CA VAL A 300 18.68 3.73 -18.09
C VAL A 300 17.73 4.29 -19.14
N LYS A 301 17.49 3.56 -20.24
CA LYS A 301 16.44 3.89 -21.21
C LYS A 301 15.13 3.21 -20.84
N ARG A 302 14.00 3.77 -21.31
CA ARG A 302 12.68 3.13 -21.16
C ARG A 302 12.67 1.71 -21.71
N SER A 303 13.29 1.50 -22.87
CA SER A 303 13.43 0.17 -23.48
C SER A 303 14.20 -0.83 -22.61
N ASP A 304 15.18 -0.36 -21.82
CA ASP A 304 15.94 -1.21 -20.93
C ASP A 304 15.07 -1.66 -19.75
N PHE A 305 14.30 -0.74 -19.18
CA PHE A 305 13.32 -1.03 -18.13
C PHE A 305 12.24 -2.01 -18.60
N GLU A 306 11.66 -1.78 -19.79
CA GLU A 306 10.67 -2.67 -20.40
C GLU A 306 11.23 -4.08 -20.59
N ALA A 307 12.47 -4.20 -21.09
CA ALA A 307 13.12 -5.49 -21.26
C ALA A 307 13.43 -6.18 -19.92
N ALA A 308 13.95 -5.44 -18.94
CA ALA A 308 14.30 -5.96 -17.61
C ALA A 308 13.07 -6.43 -16.82
N THR A 309 11.89 -5.88 -17.10
CA THR A 309 10.65 -6.15 -16.34
C THR A 309 9.57 -6.89 -17.14
N ALA A 310 9.84 -7.26 -18.39
CA ALA A 310 8.89 -7.89 -19.30
C ALA A 310 8.17 -9.13 -18.71
N ALA A 311 8.87 -9.93 -17.90
CA ALA A 311 8.28 -11.10 -17.25
C ALA A 311 7.22 -10.74 -16.19
N LEU A 312 7.38 -9.60 -15.50
CA LEU A 312 6.41 -9.10 -14.51
C LEU A 312 5.13 -8.61 -15.21
N THR A 313 5.28 -7.87 -16.31
CA THR A 313 4.14 -7.44 -17.13
C THR A 313 3.43 -8.64 -17.79
N ALA A 314 4.17 -9.65 -18.23
CA ALA A 314 3.57 -10.87 -18.75
C ALA A 314 2.72 -11.61 -17.70
N ARG A 315 3.16 -11.63 -16.42
CA ARG A 315 2.39 -12.20 -15.31
C ARG A 315 1.05 -11.49 -15.10
N SER A 316 1.03 -10.16 -15.12
CA SER A 316 -0.24 -9.41 -14.97
C SER A 316 -1.19 -9.69 -16.13
N LEU A 317 -0.70 -9.66 -17.37
CA LEU A 317 -1.50 -9.97 -18.56
C LEU A 317 -2.02 -11.42 -18.57
N ALA A 318 -1.28 -12.37 -18.02
CA ALA A 318 -1.76 -13.74 -17.85
C ALA A 318 -2.95 -13.82 -16.88
N ALA A 319 -2.95 -13.06 -15.79
CA ALA A 319 -4.10 -12.98 -14.90
C ALA A 319 -5.30 -12.30 -15.56
N VAL A 320 -5.08 -11.24 -16.36
CA VAL A 320 -6.13 -10.58 -17.14
C VAL A 320 -6.83 -11.53 -18.10
N ARG A 321 -6.10 -12.42 -18.78
CA ARG A 321 -6.69 -13.39 -19.71
C ARG A 321 -7.47 -14.51 -19.01
N ARG A 322 -7.21 -14.75 -17.72
CA ARG A 322 -7.92 -15.77 -16.92
C ARG A 322 -9.24 -15.24 -16.36
N ALA A 323 -9.27 -13.94 -16.01
CA ALA A 323 -10.47 -13.24 -15.59
C ALA A 323 -11.41 -12.98 -16.77
#